data_AF-A0A1F3BMU6-F1
#
_entry.id   AF-A0A1F3BMU6-F1
#
_cell.length_a   1.000
_cell.length_b   1.000
_cell.length_c   1.000
_cell.angle_alpha   90.00
_cell.angle_beta   90.00
_cell.angle_gamma   90.00
#
_symmetry.space_group_name_H-M   'P 1'
#
loop_
_entity.id
_entity.type
_entity.pdbx_description
1 polymer ?
#
loop_
_entity_poly.entity_id
_entity_poly.type
_entity_poly.pdbx_seq_one_letter_code
_entity_poly.pdbx_strand_id
1 'polypeptide(L)'
;MKIAFYTLLFFVVFITACKKQDTSVSKSIDFSYCPLNVGDWITYEIVDINIDIPSDVNDTINYQLKEIIDSSYLNNNEQVYRIERYVKLNDTANWEIKDVWLANYTTNSFQKVEENIRFVKLIFPIILDNTWNGNAYNMNDPKEYKITSIDLPETINTLHFDSVLHVTQLNISNLIEKKVEIEKYAKNIGLVYKEQTDIYSDKITDEPIEERPKIATIYKMTIINYGSN
;
A
#
# COMPACT_ATOMS: atom_id res chain seq x y z
N MET A 1 78.55 31.59 -41.16
CA MET A 1 78.44 30.11 -41.27
C MET A 1 78.98 29.51 -39.98
N LYS A 2 78.26 28.81 -39.12
CA LYS A 2 77.06 27.97 -39.29
C LYS A 2 76.11 28.20 -38.10
N ILE A 3 74.82 28.15 -38.39
CA ILE A 3 73.69 28.24 -37.46
C ILE A 3 73.59 26.89 -36.73
N ALA A 4 73.50 26.89 -35.39
CA ALA A 4 73.18 25.69 -34.60
C ALA A 4 71.79 25.86 -33.99
N PHE A 5 70.94 24.88 -34.32
CA PHE A 5 69.50 24.80 -34.14
C PHE A 5 69.14 24.59 -32.66
N TYR A 6 68.39 25.50 -32.04
CA TYR A 6 67.68 25.26 -30.78
C TYR A 6 66.31 24.66 -31.10
N THR A 7 66.14 23.35 -30.92
CA THR A 7 64.81 22.72 -30.95
C THR A 7 64.41 22.38 -29.53
N LEU A 8 63.82 23.35 -28.83
CA LEU A 8 63.14 23.12 -27.56
C LEU A 8 61.77 22.49 -27.87
N LEU A 9 61.67 21.18 -27.69
CA LEU A 9 60.44 20.40 -27.83
C LEU A 9 59.46 20.79 -26.71
N PHE A 10 58.54 21.72 -26.99
CA PHE A 10 57.48 22.11 -26.08
C PHE A 10 56.35 21.06 -26.16
N PHE A 11 56.43 20.03 -25.32
CA PHE A 11 55.40 19.00 -25.18
C PHE A 11 54.22 19.59 -24.39
N VAL A 12 53.23 20.14 -25.09
CA VAL A 12 51.96 20.59 -24.51
C VAL A 12 51.13 19.35 -24.21
N VAL A 13 51.19 18.88 -22.96
CA VAL A 13 50.26 17.90 -22.43
C VAL A 13 48.94 18.62 -22.17
N PHE A 14 47.99 18.44 -23.09
CA PHE A 14 46.58 18.74 -22.82
C PHE A 14 46.06 17.72 -21.80
N ILE A 15 46.09 18.07 -20.51
CA ILE A 15 45.33 17.39 -19.48
C ILE A 15 43.84 17.70 -19.69
N THR A 16 43.14 16.81 -20.39
CA THR A 16 41.68 16.81 -20.45
C THR A 16 41.16 16.29 -19.11
N ALA A 17 40.94 17.20 -18.17
CA ALA A 17 40.19 16.92 -16.95
C ALA A 17 38.72 16.72 -17.32
N CYS A 18 38.35 15.46 -17.59
CA CYS A 18 36.95 15.05 -17.66
C CYS A 18 36.37 15.20 -16.25
N LYS A 19 35.67 16.31 -15.98
CA LYS A 19 34.82 16.40 -14.80
C LYS A 19 33.78 15.30 -14.94
N LYS A 20 33.84 14.26 -14.10
CA LYS A 20 32.68 13.40 -13.88
C LYS A 20 31.57 14.33 -13.42
N GLN A 21 30.60 14.54 -14.31
CA GLN A 21 29.32 15.07 -13.91
C GLN A 21 28.74 13.99 -13.00
N ASP A 22 28.76 14.24 -11.69
CA ASP A 22 27.91 13.52 -10.77
C ASP A 22 26.48 13.89 -11.16
N THR A 23 25.91 13.10 -12.06
CA THR A 23 24.47 13.08 -12.27
C THR A 23 23.87 12.37 -11.07
N SER A 24 23.89 13.02 -9.91
CA SER A 24 22.89 12.74 -8.88
C SER A 24 21.56 13.20 -9.45
N VAL A 25 20.98 12.37 -10.33
CA VAL A 25 19.54 12.43 -10.55
C VAL A 25 18.96 12.15 -9.19
N SER A 26 18.57 13.21 -8.48
CA SER A 26 17.60 13.12 -7.40
C SER A 26 16.39 12.45 -8.03
N LYS A 27 16.33 11.12 -7.91
CA LYS A 27 15.20 10.34 -8.40
C LYS A 27 14.04 10.79 -7.51
N SER A 28 13.21 11.69 -8.03
CA SER A 28 12.01 12.14 -7.35
C SER A 28 11.27 10.94 -6.80
N ILE A 29 10.89 10.99 -5.53
CA ILE A 29 10.14 9.90 -4.90
C ILE A 29 8.82 9.73 -5.67
N ASP A 30 8.55 8.49 -6.09
CA ASP A 30 7.32 8.14 -6.78
C ASP A 30 6.22 7.83 -5.74
N PHE A 31 5.27 8.75 -5.61
CA PHE A 31 4.10 8.61 -4.74
C PHE A 31 2.86 8.06 -5.47
N SER A 32 2.99 7.66 -6.75
CA SER A 32 1.83 7.30 -7.58
C SER A 32 1.01 6.12 -7.03
N TYR A 33 1.59 5.23 -6.23
CA TYR A 33 0.84 4.13 -5.59
C TYR A 33 0.00 4.54 -4.37
N CYS A 34 0.12 5.78 -3.89
CA CYS A 34 -0.61 6.25 -2.72
C CYS A 34 -0.88 7.76 -2.83
N PRO A 35 -1.57 8.23 -3.89
CA PRO A 35 -1.84 9.65 -4.08
C PRO A 35 -2.69 10.21 -2.93
N LEU A 36 -2.44 11.46 -2.57
CA LEU A 36 -3.17 12.20 -1.55
C LEU A 36 -3.71 13.52 -2.12
N ASN A 37 -4.38 13.51 -3.27
CA ASN A 37 -4.98 14.74 -3.80
C ASN A 37 -6.30 15.01 -3.09
N VAL A 38 -6.50 16.23 -2.59
CA VAL A 38 -7.76 16.64 -1.99
C VAL A 38 -8.88 16.56 -3.03
N GLY A 39 -9.99 15.93 -2.67
CA GLY A 39 -11.11 15.65 -3.56
C GLY A 39 -11.12 14.24 -4.15
N ASP A 40 -9.99 13.52 -4.13
CA ASP A 40 -9.94 12.13 -4.57
C ASP A 40 -10.73 11.24 -3.60
N TRP A 41 -11.43 10.26 -4.18
CA TRP A 41 -12.22 9.30 -3.42
C TRP A 41 -12.18 7.90 -4.03
N ILE A 42 -12.34 6.90 -3.17
CA ILE A 42 -12.43 5.48 -3.56
C ILE A 42 -13.63 4.87 -2.83
N THR A 43 -14.44 4.12 -3.55
CA THR A 43 -15.53 3.31 -2.99
C THR A 43 -15.20 1.83 -3.12
N TYR A 44 -15.48 1.08 -2.07
CA TYR A 44 -15.22 -0.34 -1.93
C TYR A 44 -16.50 -1.10 -1.59
N GLU A 45 -16.57 -2.34 -2.04
CA GLU A 45 -17.43 -3.37 -1.49
C GLU A 45 -16.69 -4.07 -0.35
N ILE A 46 -17.35 -4.22 0.80
CA ILE A 46 -16.82 -4.92 1.97
C ILE A 46 -17.59 -6.22 2.18
N VAL A 47 -16.85 -7.30 2.40
CA VAL A 47 -17.35 -8.58 2.91
C VAL A 47 -16.67 -8.83 4.26
N ASP A 48 -17.45 -8.86 5.33
CA ASP A 48 -17.00 -9.11 6.70
C ASP A 48 -17.71 -10.36 7.24
N ILE A 49 -16.94 -11.42 7.51
CA ILE A 49 -17.45 -12.73 7.93
C ILE A 49 -16.83 -13.07 9.28
N ASN A 50 -17.68 -13.44 10.23
CA ASN A 50 -17.28 -13.95 11.53
C ASN A 50 -17.96 -15.30 11.79
N ILE A 51 -17.17 -16.35 11.96
CA ILE A 51 -17.63 -17.70 12.26
C ILE A 51 -16.97 -18.15 13.56
N ASP A 52 -17.77 -18.62 14.51
CA ASP A 52 -17.33 -19.35 15.70
C ASP A 52 -18.37 -20.42 16.01
N ILE A 53 -18.16 -21.63 15.45
CA ILE A 53 -19.08 -22.77 15.60
C ILE A 53 -19.30 -23.13 17.08
N PRO A 54 -18.25 -23.23 17.94
CA PRO A 54 -18.43 -23.44 19.38
C PRO A 54 -19.36 -22.44 20.08
N SER A 55 -19.36 -21.19 19.63
CA SER A 55 -20.18 -20.11 20.20
C SER A 55 -21.50 -19.89 19.43
N ASP A 56 -21.83 -20.73 18.45
CA ASP A 56 -23.00 -20.60 17.56
C ASP A 56 -23.06 -19.25 16.82
N VAL A 57 -21.90 -18.73 16.40
CA VAL A 57 -21.77 -17.50 15.61
C VAL A 57 -21.48 -17.85 14.15
N ASN A 58 -22.28 -17.29 13.25
CA ASN A 58 -22.07 -17.36 11.81
C ASN A 58 -22.68 -16.13 11.15
N ASP A 59 -21.94 -15.03 11.18
CA ASP A 59 -22.37 -13.73 10.69
C ASP A 59 -21.65 -13.38 9.40
N THR A 60 -22.38 -12.82 8.45
CA THR A 60 -21.82 -12.24 7.24
C THR A 60 -22.49 -10.89 7.00
N ILE A 61 -21.66 -9.85 6.95
CA ILE A 61 -22.09 -8.47 6.72
C ILE A 61 -21.46 -8.02 5.40
N ASN A 62 -22.30 -7.50 4.52
CA ASN A 62 -21.87 -6.84 3.29
C ASN A 62 -22.28 -5.39 3.34
N TYR A 63 -21.38 -4.49 2.98
CA TYR A 63 -21.65 -3.05 2.93
C TYR A 63 -20.67 -2.34 2.01
N GLN A 64 -20.99 -1.11 1.63
CA GLN A 64 -20.07 -0.26 0.88
C GLN A 64 -19.34 0.70 1.82
N LEU A 65 -18.07 0.92 1.55
CA LEU A 65 -17.23 1.89 2.24
C LEU A 65 -16.67 2.89 1.25
N LYS A 66 -16.66 4.18 1.59
CA LYS A 66 -16.06 5.23 0.78
C LYS A 66 -15.02 5.98 1.58
N GLU A 67 -13.81 6.09 1.05
CA GLU A 67 -12.77 6.98 1.55
C GLU A 67 -12.72 8.24 0.67
N ILE A 68 -12.69 9.42 1.28
CA ILE A 68 -12.53 10.71 0.60
C ILE A 68 -11.36 11.45 1.25
N ILE A 69 -10.40 11.93 0.45
CA ILE A 69 -9.38 12.86 0.92
C ILE A 69 -10.02 14.24 0.99
N ASP A 70 -10.59 14.55 2.15
CA ASP A 70 -11.45 15.71 2.38
C ASP A 70 -10.66 17.03 2.39
N SER A 71 -9.53 17.04 3.09
CA SER A 71 -8.76 18.26 3.30
C SER A 71 -7.32 17.96 3.66
N SER A 72 -6.48 19.00 3.68
CA SER A 72 -5.11 18.88 4.16
C SER A 72 -4.68 20.12 4.93
N TYR A 73 -3.74 19.93 5.85
CA TYR A 73 -3.23 20.98 6.72
C TYR A 73 -1.79 20.70 7.14
N LEU A 74 -1.08 21.74 7.55
CA LEU A 74 0.26 21.59 8.11
C LEU A 74 0.18 21.28 9.61
N ASN A 75 0.90 20.26 10.04
CA ASN A 75 1.14 19.93 11.44
C ASN A 75 2.64 19.78 11.66
N ASN A 76 3.26 20.63 12.48
CA ASN A 76 4.70 20.63 12.73
C ASN A 76 5.56 20.62 11.44
N ASN A 77 5.18 21.41 10.43
CA ASN A 77 5.78 21.47 9.10
C ASN A 77 5.64 20.20 8.23
N GLU A 78 4.83 19.24 8.66
CA GLU A 78 4.45 18.07 7.86
C GLU A 78 3.05 18.28 7.28
N GLN A 79 2.88 17.98 5.99
CA GLN A 79 1.56 17.99 5.36
C GLN A 79 0.78 16.75 5.81
N VAL A 80 -0.38 16.96 6.43
CA VAL A 80 -1.30 15.92 6.87
C VAL A 80 -2.57 16.01 6.04
N TYR A 81 -3.07 14.86 5.61
CA TYR A 81 -4.28 14.72 4.83
C TYR A 81 -5.35 14.05 5.69
N ARG A 82 -6.53 14.66 5.73
CA ARG A 82 -7.71 14.13 6.40
C ARG A 82 -8.45 13.21 5.43
N ILE A 83 -8.69 11.97 5.85
CA ILE A 83 -9.44 10.98 5.09
C ILE A 83 -10.75 10.72 5.85
N GLU A 84 -11.87 11.10 5.27
CA GLU A 84 -13.18 10.78 5.82
C GLU A 84 -13.69 9.46 5.25
N ARG A 85 -14.18 8.59 6.13
CA ARG A 85 -14.68 7.26 5.74
C ARG A 85 -16.16 7.20 6.01
N TYR A 86 -16.91 6.87 4.97
CA TYR A 86 -18.36 6.73 5.00
C TYR A 86 -18.75 5.28 4.75
N VAL A 87 -19.85 4.84 5.36
CA VAL A 87 -20.45 3.53 5.12
C VAL A 87 -21.86 3.65 4.57
N LYS A 88 -22.24 2.67 3.77
CA LYS A 88 -23.59 2.52 3.22
C LYS A 88 -23.95 1.04 3.25
N LEU A 89 -25.00 0.68 4.00
CA LEU A 89 -25.36 -0.73 4.27
C LEU A 89 -26.04 -1.44 3.10
N ASN A 90 -26.67 -0.68 2.19
CA ASN A 90 -27.32 -1.20 0.99
C ASN A 90 -27.60 -0.05 0.02
N ASP A 91 -27.98 -0.36 -1.22
CA ASP A 91 -28.17 0.64 -2.29
C ASP A 91 -29.18 1.74 -1.98
N THR A 92 -30.15 1.49 -1.08
CA THR A 92 -31.17 2.45 -0.68
C THR A 92 -30.80 3.29 0.54
N ALA A 93 -29.75 2.91 1.27
CA ALA A 93 -29.27 3.64 2.44
C ALA A 93 -28.47 4.90 2.04
N ASN A 94 -28.46 5.89 2.93
CA ASN A 94 -27.60 7.06 2.80
C ASN A 94 -26.16 6.71 3.24
N TRP A 95 -25.20 7.51 2.76
CA TRP A 95 -23.83 7.47 3.28
C TRP A 95 -23.80 8.08 4.69
N GLU A 96 -23.24 7.35 5.65
CA GLU A 96 -23.04 7.82 7.02
C GLU A 96 -21.56 7.83 7.36
N ILE A 97 -21.09 8.88 8.05
CA ILE A 97 -19.70 8.95 8.47
C ILE A 97 -19.43 7.84 9.50
N LYS A 98 -18.39 7.04 9.24
CA LYS A 98 -17.94 5.95 10.11
C LYS A 98 -16.81 6.42 11.00
N ASP A 99 -15.73 6.87 10.37
CA ASP A 99 -14.49 7.25 11.05
C ASP A 99 -13.70 8.25 10.19
N VAL A 100 -12.66 8.80 10.81
CA VAL A 100 -11.74 9.72 10.16
C VAL A 100 -10.33 9.22 10.39
N TRP A 101 -9.62 9.02 9.29
CA TRP A 101 -8.21 8.68 9.30
C TRP A 101 -7.35 9.86 8.87
N LEU A 102 -6.06 9.77 9.17
CA LEU A 102 -5.07 10.72 8.70
C LEU A 102 -4.05 10.01 7.83
N ALA A 103 -3.48 10.71 6.86
CA ALA A 103 -2.38 10.21 6.07
C ALA A 103 -1.30 11.28 5.88
N ASN A 104 -0.05 10.85 5.76
CA ASN A 104 1.06 11.74 5.45
C ASN A 104 2.19 10.98 4.75
N TYR A 105 2.98 11.73 3.98
CA TYR A 105 4.27 11.25 3.49
C TYR A 105 5.36 11.67 4.47
N THR A 106 6.39 10.85 4.58
CA THR A 106 7.71 11.23 5.09
C THR A 106 8.71 11.19 3.95
N THR A 107 9.98 11.46 4.24
CA THR A 107 11.08 11.31 3.26
C THR A 107 11.25 9.87 2.76
N ASN A 108 10.71 8.87 3.46
CA ASN A 108 10.95 7.46 3.18
C ASN A 108 9.71 6.56 3.34
N SER A 109 8.53 7.10 3.64
CA SER A 109 7.34 6.28 3.85
C SER A 109 6.03 7.00 3.59
N PHE A 110 4.99 6.22 3.32
CA PHE A 110 3.60 6.64 3.37
C PHE A 110 2.97 6.02 4.62
N GLN A 111 2.34 6.87 5.43
CA GLN A 111 1.77 6.49 6.72
C GLN A 111 0.29 6.81 6.76
N LYS A 112 -0.51 5.94 7.38
CA LYS A 112 -1.91 6.19 7.74
C LYS A 112 -2.08 6.04 9.26
N VAL A 113 -2.92 6.88 9.84
CA VAL A 113 -3.44 6.71 11.20
C VAL A 113 -4.85 6.13 11.06
N GLU A 114 -4.96 4.83 11.26
CA GLU A 114 -6.21 4.04 11.19
C GLU A 114 -6.64 3.72 12.62
N GLU A 115 -7.87 4.07 13.02
CA GLU A 115 -8.38 3.84 14.39
C GLU A 115 -7.44 4.33 15.50
N ASN A 116 -6.85 5.53 15.32
CA ASN A 116 -5.84 6.12 16.21
C ASN A 116 -4.50 5.36 16.30
N ILE A 117 -4.24 4.40 15.42
CA ILE A 117 -2.99 3.65 15.33
C ILE A 117 -2.25 4.03 14.04
N ARG A 118 -0.99 4.46 14.18
CA ARG A 118 -0.15 4.83 13.04
C ARG A 118 0.51 3.59 12.43
N PHE A 119 0.27 3.37 11.13
CA PHE A 119 0.86 2.30 10.34
C PHE A 119 1.73 2.84 9.22
N VAL A 120 2.87 2.18 8.98
CA VAL A 120 3.69 2.39 7.78
C VAL A 120 3.12 1.53 6.66
N LYS A 121 2.37 2.15 5.75
CA LYS A 121 1.65 1.45 4.69
C LYS A 121 2.55 1.10 3.51
N LEU A 122 3.46 2.01 3.14
CA LEU A 122 4.47 1.81 2.10
C LEU A 122 5.77 2.50 2.48
N ILE A 123 6.89 2.04 1.91
CA ILE A 123 8.21 2.68 2.04
C ILE A 123 8.74 3.13 0.67
N PHE A 124 9.56 4.16 0.68
CA PHE A 124 10.17 4.74 -0.51
C PHE A 124 11.69 4.60 -0.49
N PRO A 125 12.32 4.36 -1.64
CA PRO A 125 11.69 4.07 -2.95
C PRO A 125 10.99 2.70 -2.98
N ILE A 126 9.99 2.56 -3.84
CA ILE A 126 9.28 1.29 -4.08
C ILE A 126 10.23 0.33 -4.81
N ILE A 127 10.64 -0.75 -4.16
CA ILE A 127 11.58 -1.76 -4.67
C ILE A 127 11.01 -3.14 -4.38
N LEU A 128 11.13 -4.06 -5.35
CA LEU A 128 10.63 -5.44 -5.20
C LEU A 128 11.37 -6.13 -4.07
N ASP A 129 10.67 -6.99 -3.32
CA ASP A 129 11.20 -7.73 -2.17
C ASP A 129 11.63 -6.89 -0.96
N ASN A 130 11.53 -5.56 -1.00
CA ASN A 130 11.76 -4.74 0.19
C ASN A 130 10.80 -5.12 1.32
N THR A 131 11.34 -5.19 2.53
CA THR A 131 10.58 -5.41 3.76
C THR A 131 10.71 -4.26 4.74
N TRP A 132 9.69 -4.07 5.59
CA TRP A 132 9.71 -3.08 6.67
C TRP A 132 8.79 -3.51 7.81
N ASN A 133 8.98 -2.91 8.99
CA ASN A 133 8.04 -3.06 10.09
C ASN A 133 6.83 -2.12 9.88
N GLY A 134 5.67 -2.67 9.54
CA GLY A 134 4.42 -1.91 9.40
C GLY A 134 3.98 -1.22 10.69
N ASN A 135 4.43 -1.74 11.84
CA ASN A 135 4.15 -1.22 13.19
C ASN A 135 5.28 -0.34 13.75
N ALA A 136 6.20 0.15 12.92
CA ALA A 136 7.39 0.89 13.37
C ALA A 136 7.11 2.13 14.24
N TYR A 137 5.90 2.70 14.17
CA TYR A 137 5.51 3.92 14.89
C TYR A 137 4.27 3.72 15.78
N ASN A 138 3.99 2.49 16.20
CA ASN A 138 2.92 2.19 17.16
C ASN A 138 3.38 1.17 18.23
N MET A 139 2.47 0.78 19.11
CA MET A 139 2.77 -0.09 20.26
C MET A 139 2.48 -1.58 20.00
N ASN A 140 2.06 -1.95 18.79
CA ASN A 140 1.83 -3.35 18.42
C ASN A 140 3.17 -4.06 18.21
N ASP A 141 3.16 -5.39 18.29
CA ASP A 141 4.35 -6.19 17.98
C ASP A 141 4.87 -5.89 16.56
N PRO A 142 6.20 -5.90 16.35
CA PRO A 142 6.77 -5.72 15.01
C PRO A 142 6.13 -6.67 14.01
N LYS A 143 5.67 -6.12 12.89
CA LYS A 143 5.02 -6.89 11.83
C LYS A 143 5.70 -6.59 10.50
N GLU A 144 6.31 -7.60 9.91
CA GLU A 144 6.99 -7.47 8.62
C GLU A 144 5.96 -7.35 7.49
N TYR A 145 6.07 -6.28 6.71
CA TYR A 145 5.38 -6.10 5.45
C TYR A 145 6.41 -6.28 4.34
N LYS A 146 6.00 -6.85 3.20
CA LYS A 146 6.86 -7.11 2.05
C LYS A 146 6.20 -6.71 0.75
N ILE A 147 6.93 -6.02 -0.13
CA ILE A 147 6.51 -5.83 -1.53
C ILE A 147 6.76 -7.13 -2.30
N THR A 148 5.69 -7.76 -2.81
CA THR A 148 5.75 -9.06 -3.50
C THR A 148 5.55 -8.97 -5.00
N SER A 149 4.99 -7.88 -5.51
CA SER A 149 4.92 -7.57 -6.94
C SER A 149 4.81 -6.06 -7.16
N ILE A 150 5.28 -5.57 -8.31
CA ILE A 150 5.24 -4.15 -8.71
C ILE A 150 4.92 -4.08 -10.19
N ASP A 151 4.16 -3.07 -10.62
CA ASP A 151 3.92 -2.74 -12.02
C ASP A 151 3.30 -3.88 -12.83
N LEU A 152 2.53 -4.76 -12.19
CA LEU A 152 1.79 -5.81 -12.88
C LEU A 152 0.36 -5.35 -13.14
N PRO A 153 -0.19 -5.62 -14.35
CA PRO A 153 -1.58 -5.34 -14.62
C PRO A 153 -2.47 -6.32 -13.85
N GLU A 154 -3.59 -5.82 -13.34
CA GLU A 154 -4.57 -6.63 -12.63
C GLU A 154 -5.97 -6.10 -12.88
N THR A 155 -6.93 -7.03 -12.97
CA THR A 155 -8.35 -6.69 -12.97
C THR A 155 -8.93 -7.08 -11.62
N ILE A 156 -9.51 -6.11 -10.91
CA ILE A 156 -10.18 -6.31 -9.62
C ILE A 156 -11.63 -5.90 -9.81
N ASN A 157 -12.55 -6.83 -9.53
CA ASN A 157 -13.96 -6.72 -9.96
C ASN A 157 -14.05 -6.45 -11.47
N THR A 158 -14.68 -5.34 -11.87
CA THR A 158 -14.86 -4.93 -13.27
C THR A 158 -13.85 -3.86 -13.71
N LEU A 159 -12.92 -3.46 -12.83
CA LEU A 159 -11.96 -2.40 -13.08
C LEU A 159 -10.61 -2.99 -13.49
N HIS A 160 -10.03 -2.44 -14.55
CA HIS A 160 -8.70 -2.82 -15.04
C HIS A 160 -7.66 -1.79 -14.62
N PHE A 161 -6.53 -2.27 -14.11
CA PHE A 161 -5.39 -1.46 -13.70
C PHE A 161 -4.13 -1.92 -14.44
N ASP A 162 -3.42 -1.00 -15.09
CA ASP A 162 -2.21 -1.34 -15.84
C ASP A 162 -1.01 -1.66 -14.94
N SER A 163 -1.00 -1.12 -13.72
CA SER A 163 0.12 -1.22 -12.79
C SER A 163 -0.37 -1.24 -11.35
N VAL A 164 -0.15 -2.38 -10.69
CA VAL A 164 -0.51 -2.67 -9.31
C VAL A 164 0.71 -3.14 -8.52
N LEU A 165 0.85 -2.62 -7.31
CA LEU A 165 1.82 -2.98 -6.28
C LEU A 165 1.15 -3.90 -5.26
N HIS A 166 1.74 -5.06 -4.96
CA HIS A 166 1.26 -5.96 -3.89
C HIS A 166 2.14 -5.86 -2.66
N VAL A 167 1.49 -5.72 -1.51
CA VAL A 167 2.10 -5.81 -0.19
C VAL A 167 1.52 -7.02 0.53
N THR A 168 2.39 -7.92 0.98
CA THR A 168 2.03 -9.06 1.82
C THR A 168 2.51 -8.84 3.25
N GLN A 169 1.62 -9.03 4.21
CA GLN A 169 1.85 -8.82 5.64
C GLN A 169 1.79 -10.15 6.40
N LEU A 170 1.01 -11.10 5.91
CA LEU A 170 0.94 -12.48 6.39
C LEU A 170 0.43 -13.39 5.27
N ASN A 171 1.03 -14.57 5.11
CA ASN A 171 0.52 -15.59 4.19
C ASN A 171 0.93 -16.98 4.70
N ILE A 172 0.07 -17.57 5.51
CA ILE A 172 0.23 -18.91 6.08
C ILE A 172 -0.95 -19.74 5.59
N SER A 173 -0.68 -20.95 5.10
CA SER A 173 -1.72 -21.90 4.72
C SER A 173 -1.22 -23.32 4.99
N ASN A 174 -1.96 -24.07 5.80
CA ASN A 174 -1.78 -25.50 5.99
C ASN A 174 -3.15 -26.20 6.15
N LEU A 175 -3.15 -27.47 6.56
CA LEU A 175 -4.38 -28.27 6.63
C LEU A 175 -5.41 -27.75 7.64
N ILE A 176 -4.97 -27.06 8.69
CA ILE A 176 -5.80 -26.66 9.83
C ILE A 176 -5.87 -25.14 10.03
N GLU A 177 -4.99 -24.36 9.39
CA GLU A 177 -5.01 -22.90 9.47
C GLU A 177 -4.77 -22.24 8.11
N LYS A 178 -5.42 -21.09 7.90
CA LYS A 178 -5.13 -20.16 6.81
C LYS A 178 -5.15 -18.73 7.34
N LYS A 179 -4.03 -18.04 7.19
CA LYS A 179 -3.88 -16.63 7.57
C LYS A 179 -3.35 -15.82 6.40
N VAL A 180 -4.13 -14.87 5.90
CA VAL A 180 -3.77 -14.02 4.76
C VAL A 180 -4.00 -12.58 5.14
N GLU A 181 -2.96 -11.76 5.01
CA GLU A 181 -3.06 -10.31 5.13
C GLU A 181 -2.32 -9.67 3.97
N ILE A 182 -3.07 -9.06 3.06
CA ILE A 182 -2.54 -8.46 1.83
C ILE A 182 -3.21 -7.12 1.52
N GLU A 183 -2.45 -6.23 0.90
CA GLU A 183 -2.93 -4.95 0.37
C GLU A 183 -2.40 -4.77 -1.06
N LYS A 184 -3.24 -4.25 -1.96
CA LYS A 184 -2.87 -3.97 -3.34
C LYS A 184 -3.12 -2.51 -3.66
N TYR A 185 -2.15 -1.86 -4.28
CA TYR A 185 -2.18 -0.44 -4.61
C TYR A 185 -2.06 -0.23 -6.11
N ALA A 186 -2.99 0.45 -6.74
CA ALA A 186 -2.91 0.80 -8.16
C ALA A 186 -2.32 2.20 -8.34
N LYS A 187 -1.49 2.39 -9.38
CA LYS A 187 -0.94 3.70 -9.70
C LYS A 187 -2.03 4.74 -9.97
N ASN A 188 -1.80 5.94 -9.44
CA ASN A 188 -2.67 7.13 -9.49
C ASN A 188 -4.04 6.96 -8.84
N ILE A 189 -4.26 5.87 -8.09
CA ILE A 189 -5.53 5.59 -7.41
C ILE A 189 -5.28 5.36 -5.92
N GLY A 190 -4.35 4.48 -5.56
CA GLY A 190 -4.11 4.10 -4.16
C GLY A 190 -4.56 2.67 -3.88
N LEU A 191 -5.02 2.41 -2.65
CA LEU A 191 -5.44 1.10 -2.20
C LEU A 191 -6.68 0.63 -3.01
N VAL A 192 -6.56 -0.50 -3.71
CA VAL A 192 -7.64 -1.07 -4.54
C VAL A 192 -8.15 -2.40 -4.01
N TYR A 193 -7.37 -3.07 -3.16
CA TYR A 193 -7.78 -4.31 -2.50
C TYR A 193 -7.10 -4.44 -1.14
N LYS A 194 -7.84 -4.95 -0.16
CA LYS A 194 -7.31 -5.40 1.13
C LYS A 194 -8.00 -6.68 1.57
N GLU A 195 -7.25 -7.61 2.10
CA GLU A 195 -7.78 -8.82 2.73
C GLU A 195 -7.09 -9.07 4.06
N GLN A 196 -7.89 -9.44 5.06
CA GLN A 196 -7.44 -9.97 6.34
C GLN A 196 -8.29 -11.20 6.65
N THR A 197 -7.68 -12.36 6.57
CA THR A 197 -8.31 -13.67 6.73
C THR A 197 -7.55 -14.42 7.81
N ASP A 198 -8.23 -14.91 8.84
CA ASP A 198 -7.73 -15.91 9.80
C ASP A 198 -8.79 -17.00 9.92
N ILE A 199 -8.46 -18.20 9.45
CA ILE A 199 -9.34 -19.37 9.45
C ILE A 199 -8.63 -20.49 10.20
N TYR A 200 -9.37 -21.12 11.11
CA TYR A 200 -9.00 -22.33 11.79
C TYR A 200 -10.05 -23.43 11.56
N SER A 201 -9.57 -24.65 11.28
CA SER A 201 -10.39 -25.85 11.12
C SER A 201 -9.75 -27.03 11.86
N ASP A 202 -10.53 -27.73 12.67
CA ASP A 202 -10.13 -29.01 13.29
C ASP A 202 -10.53 -30.24 12.45
N LYS A 203 -11.27 -30.05 11.35
CA LYS A 203 -11.58 -31.08 10.36
C LYS A 203 -10.52 -31.08 9.28
N ILE A 204 -10.03 -32.26 8.90
CA ILE A 204 -9.14 -32.44 7.75
C ILE A 204 -9.90 -33.29 6.73
N THR A 205 -10.37 -32.63 5.68
CA THR A 205 -11.07 -33.23 4.54
C THR A 205 -10.40 -32.79 3.24
N ASP A 206 -10.86 -33.32 2.10
CA ASP A 206 -10.38 -32.90 0.77
C ASP A 206 -10.90 -31.51 0.36
N GLU A 207 -11.88 -30.97 1.10
CA GLU A 207 -12.44 -29.64 0.85
C GLU A 207 -11.44 -28.53 1.25
N PRO A 208 -11.42 -27.40 0.51
CA PRO A 208 -10.67 -26.21 0.89
C PRO A 208 -11.01 -25.78 2.32
N ILE A 209 -10.03 -25.23 3.04
CA ILE A 209 -10.23 -24.84 4.45
C ILE A 209 -11.33 -23.79 4.62
N GLU A 210 -11.56 -22.98 3.59
CA GLU A 210 -12.62 -21.97 3.50
C GLU A 210 -14.04 -22.57 3.53
N GLU A 211 -14.20 -23.83 3.14
CA GLU A 211 -15.50 -24.54 3.15
C GLU A 211 -15.75 -25.30 4.46
N ARG A 212 -14.73 -25.39 5.32
CA ARG A 212 -14.78 -26.11 6.60
C ARG A 212 -14.29 -25.28 7.80
N PRO A 213 -14.59 -23.97 7.91
CA PRO A 213 -14.13 -23.17 9.05
C PRO A 213 -14.79 -23.67 10.33
N LYS A 214 -13.99 -23.82 11.40
CA LYS A 214 -14.51 -23.92 12.78
C LYS A 214 -14.57 -22.55 13.42
N ILE A 215 -13.52 -21.76 13.23
CA ILE A 215 -13.43 -20.36 13.60
C ILE A 215 -12.89 -19.62 12.38
N ALA A 216 -13.49 -18.50 12.00
CA ALA A 216 -12.98 -17.65 10.94
C ALA A 216 -13.30 -16.17 11.19
N THR A 217 -12.36 -15.31 10.84
CA THR A 217 -12.57 -13.87 10.66
C THR A 217 -12.04 -13.52 9.28
N ILE A 218 -12.92 -13.02 8.40
CA ILE A 218 -12.58 -12.70 7.01
C ILE A 218 -13.08 -11.30 6.71
N TYR A 219 -12.16 -10.36 6.48
CA TYR A 219 -12.44 -9.02 6.02
C TYR A 219 -11.84 -8.83 4.62
N LYS A 220 -12.69 -8.62 3.62
CA LYS A 220 -12.27 -8.29 2.26
C LYS A 220 -12.84 -6.93 1.86
N MET A 221 -11.96 -6.06 1.39
CA MET A 221 -12.28 -4.73 0.88
C MET A 221 -11.82 -4.65 -0.57
N THR A 222 -12.77 -4.53 -1.48
CA THR A 222 -12.51 -4.62 -2.93
C THR A 222 -13.06 -3.37 -3.62
N ILE A 223 -12.22 -2.69 -4.40
CA ILE A 223 -12.65 -1.48 -5.11
C ILE A 223 -13.84 -1.74 -6.04
N ILE A 224 -14.78 -0.79 -6.08
CA ILE A 224 -15.89 -0.77 -7.03
C ILE A 224 -15.96 0.52 -7.85
N ASN A 225 -15.47 1.64 -7.33
CA ASN A 225 -15.44 2.91 -8.04
C ASN A 225 -14.41 3.87 -7.44
N TYR A 226 -13.95 4.84 -8.22
CA TYR A 226 -13.04 5.90 -7.77
C TYR A 226 -13.22 7.16 -8.62
N GLY A 227 -12.77 8.29 -8.11
CA GLY A 227 -12.84 9.55 -8.84
C GLY A 227 -12.17 10.69 -8.09
N SER A 228 -12.34 11.89 -8.64
CA SER A 228 -11.88 13.15 -8.06
C SER A 228 -13.00 14.17 -8.25
N ASN A 229 -13.20 15.04 -7.25
CA ASN A 229 -14.22 16.10 -7.27
C ASN A 229 -13.73 17.38 -7.95
#